data_AF-A0A6S7AGV2-F1
#
_entry.id   AF-A0A6S7AGV2-F1
#
_cell.length_a   1.000
_cell.length_b   1.000
_cell.length_c   1.000
_cell.angle_alpha   90.00
_cell.angle_beta   90.00
_cell.angle_gamma   90.00
#
_symmetry.space_group_name_H-M   'P 1'
#
loop_
_entity.id
_entity.type
_entity.pdbx_description
1 polymer ?
#
loop_
_entity_poly.entity_id
_entity_poly.type
_entity_poly.pdbx_seq_one_letter_code
_entity_poly.pdbx_strand_id
1 'polypeptide(L)'
;MTQDSSPDTWGFAHPDCHGAAALMFFMNDLARVANQYLGPDKLSQEALADAQKAVDALLNRYVQIQAAPEAFDGERVELALETETRPDGSTAAQVALRMSPRLEGLIIEAQRQARPATH
;
A
#
# COMPACT_ATOMS: atom_id res chain seq x y z
N MET A 1 -7.13 16.49 18.99
CA MET A 1 -6.30 15.44 18.35
C MET A 1 -6.80 14.10 18.86
N THR A 2 -7.71 13.47 18.12
CA THR A 2 -8.12 12.09 18.37
C THR A 2 -7.77 11.32 17.12
N GLN A 3 -6.58 10.73 17.13
CA GLN A 3 -6.28 9.58 16.27
C GLN A 3 -7.24 8.49 16.76
N ASP A 4 -8.31 8.26 16.01
CA ASP A 4 -9.16 7.11 16.22
C ASP A 4 -8.34 5.89 15.82
N SER A 5 -7.67 5.34 16.83
CA SER A 5 -7.05 4.02 16.76
C SER A 5 -8.17 3.00 16.74
N SER A 6 -8.86 2.86 15.62
CA SER A 6 -9.65 1.67 15.33
C SER A 6 -8.68 0.48 15.33
N PRO A 7 -8.77 -0.45 16.30
CA PRO A 7 -7.77 -1.48 16.51
C PRO A 7 -7.87 -2.57 15.43
N ASP A 8 -6.72 -2.96 14.88
CA ASP A 8 -6.42 -4.22 14.16
C ASP A 8 -7.20 -4.57 12.86
N THR A 9 -8.23 -3.81 12.51
CA THR A 9 -9.13 -4.17 11.41
C THR A 9 -8.54 -3.73 10.06
N TRP A 10 -8.51 -4.64 9.10
CA TRP A 10 -8.10 -4.34 7.73
C TRP A 10 -8.98 -3.25 7.13
N GLY A 11 -8.38 -2.36 6.35
CA GLY A 11 -9.03 -1.27 5.66
C GLY A 11 -10.21 -1.74 4.80
N PHE A 12 -10.08 -2.86 4.09
CA PHE A 12 -11.18 -3.46 3.31
C PHE A 12 -12.39 -3.91 4.14
N ALA A 13 -12.25 -4.03 5.47
CA ALA A 13 -13.34 -4.37 6.37
C ALA A 13 -13.98 -3.14 7.02
N HIS A 14 -13.45 -1.93 6.76
CA HIS A 14 -14.04 -0.70 7.25
C HIS A 14 -15.34 -0.37 6.52
N PRO A 15 -16.42 0.06 7.22
CA PRO A 15 -17.70 0.40 6.57
C PRO A 15 -17.56 1.54 5.55
N ASP A 16 -16.66 2.49 5.82
CA ASP A 16 -16.36 3.61 4.92
C ASP A 16 -15.30 3.29 3.85
N CYS A 17 -15.00 2.02 3.59
CA CYS A 17 -14.04 1.62 2.56
C CYS A 17 -14.62 1.75 1.15
N HIS A 18 -14.84 2.98 0.70
CA HIS A 18 -15.34 3.28 -0.63
C HIS A 18 -14.72 4.56 -1.23
N GLY A 19 -14.62 4.62 -2.56
CA GLY A 19 -14.10 5.78 -3.30
C GLY A 19 -12.71 6.21 -2.85
N ALA A 20 -12.51 7.52 -2.64
CA ALA A 20 -11.23 8.08 -2.21
C ALA A 20 -10.76 7.55 -0.83
N ALA A 21 -11.68 7.22 0.08
CA ALA A 21 -11.33 6.64 1.38
C ALA A 21 -10.74 5.24 1.23
N ALA A 22 -11.24 4.45 0.27
CA ALA A 22 -10.69 3.12 -0.02
C ALA A 22 -9.21 3.17 -0.42
N LEU A 23 -8.76 4.21 -1.13
CA LEU A 23 -7.35 4.39 -1.48
C LEU A 23 -6.47 4.60 -0.25
N MET A 24 -6.97 5.33 0.75
CA MET A 24 -6.23 5.56 2.00
C MET A 24 -6.15 4.29 2.85
N PHE A 25 -7.26 3.57 2.94
CA PHE A 25 -7.29 2.26 3.58
C PHE A 25 -6.36 1.26 2.88
N PHE A 26 -6.36 1.23 1.54
CA PHE A 26 -5.50 0.37 0.74
C PHE A 26 -4.01 0.65 1.02
N MET A 27 -3.60 1.92 1.08
CA MET A 27 -2.22 2.30 1.39
C MET A 27 -1.79 1.83 2.78
N ASN A 28 -2.66 1.93 3.78
CA ASN A 28 -2.37 1.44 5.13
C ASN A 28 -2.26 -0.09 5.17
N ASP A 29 -3.20 -0.79 4.52
CA ASP A 29 -3.18 -2.25 4.42
C ASP A 29 -1.95 -2.76 3.66
N LEU A 30 -1.52 -2.04 2.62
CA LEU A 30 -0.33 -2.36 1.84
C LEU A 30 0.95 -2.20 2.68
N ALA A 31 1.05 -1.13 3.46
CA ALA A 31 2.14 -0.97 4.44
C ALA A 31 2.13 -2.10 5.49
N ARG A 32 0.94 -2.52 5.94
CA ARG A 32 0.79 -3.65 6.87
C ARG A 32 1.30 -4.95 6.24
N VAL A 33 0.94 -5.26 4.99
CA VAL A 33 1.45 -6.44 4.26
C VAL A 33 2.97 -6.36 4.12
N ALA A 34 3.51 -5.25 3.62
CA ALA A 34 4.96 -5.09 3.45
C ALA A 34 5.70 -5.32 4.78
N ASN A 35 5.22 -4.75 5.89
CA ASN A 35 5.84 -4.93 7.21
C ASN A 35 5.76 -6.38 7.74
N GLN A 36 4.71 -7.14 7.40
CA GLN A 36 4.56 -8.54 7.84
C GLN A 36 5.60 -9.47 7.19
N TYR A 37 5.88 -9.25 5.90
CA TYR A 37 6.76 -10.13 5.11
C TYR A 37 8.19 -9.59 4.98
N LEU A 38 8.37 -8.28 4.87
CA LEU A 38 9.62 -7.62 4.45
C LEU A 38 10.25 -6.78 5.58
N GLY A 39 10.10 -7.24 6.82
CA GLY A 39 10.80 -6.65 7.97
C GLY A 39 12.32 -6.72 7.85
N PRO A 40 13.06 -5.93 8.64
CA PRO A 40 14.51 -5.76 8.53
C PRO A 40 15.33 -7.06 8.59
N ASP A 41 14.86 -8.08 9.29
CA ASP A 41 15.52 -9.40 9.38
C ASP A 41 14.99 -10.46 8.40
N LYS A 42 13.98 -10.13 7.59
CA LYS A 42 13.23 -11.08 6.74
C LYS A 42 13.40 -10.83 5.25
N LEU A 43 14.27 -9.90 4.87
CA LEU A 43 14.39 -9.47 3.49
C LEU A 43 15.12 -10.51 2.63
N SER A 44 14.35 -11.30 1.87
CA SER A 44 14.84 -12.30 0.92
C SER A 44 13.99 -12.33 -0.34
N GLN A 45 14.48 -12.97 -1.41
CA GLN A 45 13.68 -13.15 -2.63
C GLN A 45 12.42 -14.01 -2.40
N GLU A 46 12.50 -14.99 -1.51
CA GLU A 46 11.34 -15.81 -1.11
C GLU A 46 10.30 -14.95 -0.37
N ALA A 47 10.75 -14.15 0.60
CA ALA A 47 9.88 -13.23 1.32
C ALA A 47 9.25 -12.17 0.38
N LEU A 48 10.00 -11.69 -0.63
CA LEU A 48 9.46 -10.80 -1.66
C LEU A 48 8.37 -11.48 -2.48
N ALA A 49 8.58 -12.73 -2.90
CA ALA A 49 7.58 -13.47 -3.68
C ALA A 49 6.30 -13.71 -2.87
N ASP A 50 6.41 -14.02 -1.57
CA ASP A 50 5.26 -14.19 -0.69
C ASP A 50 4.57 -12.86 -0.38
N ALA A 51 5.33 -11.78 -0.19
CA ALA A 51 4.79 -10.43 -0.07
C ALA A 51 4.02 -10.02 -1.34
N GLN A 52 4.56 -10.31 -2.52
CA GLN A 52 3.91 -9.99 -3.80
C GLN A 52 2.55 -10.71 -3.90
N LYS A 53 2.49 -12.01 -3.58
CA LYS A 53 1.21 -12.75 -3.56
C LYS A 53 0.21 -12.13 -2.59
N ALA A 54 0.67 -11.70 -1.41
CA ALA A 54 -0.17 -11.05 -0.42
C ALA A 54 -0.69 -9.68 -0.90
N VAL A 55 0.14 -8.91 -1.61
CA VAL A 55 -0.25 -7.64 -2.24
C VAL A 55 -1.26 -7.86 -3.36
N ASP A 56 -1.04 -8.86 -4.24
CA ASP A 56 -1.98 -9.20 -5.31
C ASP A 56 -3.33 -9.66 -4.74
N ALA A 57 -3.31 -10.45 -3.65
CA ALA A 57 -4.51 -10.87 -2.95
C ALA A 57 -5.24 -9.70 -2.29
N LEU A 58 -4.50 -8.74 -1.73
CA LEU A 58 -5.05 -7.51 -1.15
C LEU A 58 -5.75 -6.67 -2.22
N LEU A 59 -5.08 -6.41 -3.35
CA LEU A 59 -5.67 -5.65 -4.46
C LEU A 59 -6.93 -6.32 -4.99
N ASN A 60 -6.87 -7.64 -5.22
CA ASN A 60 -8.03 -8.41 -5.65
C ASN A 60 -9.18 -8.35 -4.64
N ARG A 61 -8.89 -8.28 -3.33
CA ARG A 61 -9.93 -8.11 -2.31
C ARG A 61 -10.66 -6.78 -2.46
N TYR A 62 -9.93 -5.69 -2.68
CA TYR A 62 -10.49 -4.36 -2.93
C TYR A 62 -11.33 -4.30 -4.22
N VAL A 63 -10.92 -5.01 -5.26
CA VAL A 63 -11.70 -5.18 -6.50
C VAL A 63 -13.00 -5.95 -6.23
N GLN A 64 -12.93 -7.07 -5.51
CA GLN A 64 -14.10 -7.91 -5.22
C GLN A 64 -15.19 -7.21 -4.42
N ILE A 65 -14.81 -6.40 -3.44
CA ILE A 65 -15.78 -5.62 -2.65
C ILE A 65 -16.22 -4.33 -3.36
N GLN A 66 -15.72 -4.09 -4.57
CA GLN A 66 -16.00 -2.90 -5.37
C GLN A 66 -15.75 -1.58 -4.61
N ALA A 67 -14.69 -1.54 -3.79
CA ALA A 67 -14.42 -0.39 -2.93
C ALA A 67 -14.20 0.90 -3.76
N ALA A 68 -13.41 0.81 -4.83
CA ALA A 68 -13.26 1.88 -5.81
C ALA A 68 -12.93 1.26 -7.18
N PRO A 69 -13.94 0.84 -7.97
CA PRO A 69 -13.72 0.17 -9.25
C PRO A 69 -12.90 1.02 -10.22
N GLU A 70 -13.12 2.34 -10.22
CA GLU A 70 -12.35 3.30 -11.00
C GLU A 70 -10.87 3.40 -10.60
N ALA A 71 -10.49 2.86 -9.45
CA ALA A 71 -9.14 2.95 -8.93
C ALA A 71 -8.43 1.60 -8.84
N PHE A 72 -9.14 0.48 -8.74
CA PHE A 72 -8.53 -0.84 -8.57
C PHE A 72 -8.74 -1.79 -9.76
N ASP A 73 -9.76 -1.56 -10.59
CA ASP A 73 -10.07 -2.48 -11.69
C ASP A 73 -9.00 -2.42 -12.79
N GLY A 74 -8.40 -3.58 -13.07
CA GLY A 74 -7.31 -3.74 -14.04
C GLY A 74 -5.96 -3.18 -13.61
N GLU A 75 -5.82 -2.66 -12.38
CA GLU A 75 -4.55 -2.12 -11.88
C GLU A 75 -3.63 -3.23 -11.35
N ARG A 76 -2.34 -2.90 -11.14
CA ARG A 76 -1.35 -3.80 -10.57
C ARG A 76 -0.43 -3.05 -9.61
N VAL A 77 0.00 -3.75 -8.57
CA VAL A 77 1.03 -3.30 -7.63
C VAL A 77 2.15 -4.33 -7.59
N GLU A 78 3.37 -3.89 -7.83
CA GLU A 78 4.58 -4.74 -7.87
C GLU A 78 5.55 -4.32 -6.77
N LEU A 79 6.10 -5.31 -6.09
CA LEU A 79 7.19 -5.15 -5.13
C LEU A 79 8.51 -5.52 -5.81
N ALA A 80 9.50 -4.65 -5.71
CA ALA A 80 10.85 -4.89 -6.20
C ALA A 80 11.86 -4.77 -5.06
N LEU A 81 12.85 -5.66 -5.03
CA LEU A 81 14.04 -5.48 -4.20
C LEU A 81 15.03 -4.63 -4.97
N GLU A 82 15.32 -3.45 -4.45
CA GLU A 82 16.34 -2.54 -4.97
C GLU A 82 17.51 -2.49 -4.01
N THR A 83 18.72 -2.34 -4.54
CA THR A 83 19.90 -2.13 -3.71
C THR A 83 20.25 -0.65 -3.78
N GLU A 84 20.08 0.05 -2.66
CA GLU A 84 20.44 1.46 -2.54
C GLU A 84 21.86 1.59 -1.99
N THR A 85 22.66 2.43 -2.64
CA THR A 85 24.00 2.77 -2.13
C THR A 85 23.85 3.99 -1.23
N ARG A 86 24.14 3.80 0.05
CA ARG A 86 24.10 4.84 1.07
C ARG A 86 25.27 5.81 0.89
N PRO A 87 25.17 7.07 1.36
CA PRO A 87 26.26 8.04 1.24
C PRO A 87 27.59 7.64 1.89
N ASP A 88 27.60 6.68 2.83
CA ASP A 88 28.83 6.15 3.42
C ASP A 88 29.51 5.07 2.56
N GLY A 89 28.93 4.72 1.41
CA GLY A 89 29.42 3.68 0.50
C GLY A 89 28.93 2.26 0.81
N SER A 90 28.16 2.08 1.89
CA SER A 90 27.48 0.81 2.17
C SER A 90 26.28 0.59 1.24
N THR A 91 25.95 -0.67 0.96
CA THR A 91 24.76 -1.03 0.18
C THR A 91 23.71 -1.64 1.10
N ALA A 92 22.46 -1.20 0.96
CA ALA A 92 21.32 -1.73 1.69
C ALA A 92 20.26 -2.19 0.71
N ALA A 93 19.71 -3.37 0.92
CA ALA A 93 18.54 -3.82 0.19
C ALA A 93 17.31 -3.10 0.74
N GLN A 94 16.49 -2.56 -0.16
CA GLN A 94 15.24 -1.87 0.14
C GLN A 94 14.12 -2.40 -0.76
N VAL A 95 12.88 -2.21 -0.31
CA VAL A 95 11.70 -2.59 -1.07
C VAL A 95 11.15 -1.37 -1.76
N ALA A 96 11.07 -1.43 -3.08
CA ALA A 96 10.39 -0.45 -3.89
C ALA A 96 8.98 -0.94 -4.24
N LEU A 97 8.02 -0.03 -4.09
CA LEU A 97 6.63 -0.26 -4.44
C LEU A 97 6.35 0.43 -5.76
N ARG A 98 5.94 -0.34 -6.77
CA ARG A 98 5.62 0.16 -8.11
C ARG A 98 4.15 -0.03 -8.36
N MET A 99 3.46 1.06 -8.62
CA MET A 99 2.06 1.06 -8.99
C MET A 99 1.92 1.50 -10.44
N SER A 100 0.81 1.15 -11.07
CA SER A 100 0.40 1.77 -12.32
C SER A 100 0.27 3.29 -12.15
N PRO A 101 0.66 4.10 -13.17
CA PRO A 101 0.60 5.56 -13.08
C PRO A 101 -0.79 6.12 -12.75
N ARG A 102 -1.83 5.40 -13.17
CA ARG A 102 -3.23 5.75 -12.88
C ARG A 102 -3.54 5.61 -11.38
N LEU A 103 -3.29 4.43 -10.80
CA LEU A 103 -3.47 4.18 -9.38
C LEU A 103 -2.67 5.18 -8.52
N GLU A 104 -1.41 5.42 -8.87
CA GLU A 104 -0.57 6.41 -8.18
C GLU A 104 -1.18 7.81 -8.22
N GLY A 105 -1.64 8.27 -9.39
CA GLY A 105 -2.31 9.55 -9.54
C GLY A 105 -3.56 9.68 -8.67
N LEU A 106 -4.40 8.64 -8.62
CA LEU A 106 -5.60 8.62 -7.80
C LEU A 106 -5.29 8.66 -6.30
N ILE A 107 -4.24 7.96 -5.86
CA ILE A 107 -3.78 7.99 -4.47
C ILE A 107 -3.30 9.39 -4.10
N ILE A 108 -2.50 10.04 -4.96
CA ILE A 108 -2.02 11.40 -4.73
C ILE A 108 -3.20 12.39 -4.62
N GLU A 109 -4.19 12.29 -5.51
CA GLU A 109 -5.39 13.12 -5.45
C GLU A 109 -6.19 12.88 -4.16
N ALA A 110 -6.40 11.62 -3.77
CA ALA A 110 -7.08 11.28 -2.52
C ALA A 110 -6.32 11.84 -1.30
N GLN A 111 -5.00 11.79 -1.28
CA GLN A 111 -4.18 12.39 -0.22
C GLN A 111 -4.29 13.91 -0.17
N ARG A 112 -4.37 14.58 -1.33
CA ARG A 112 -4.57 16.04 -1.40
C ARG A 112 -5.92 16.44 -0.82
N GLN A 113 -6.96 15.66 -1.12
CA GLN A 113 -8.32 15.89 -0.61
C GLN A 113 -8.41 15.60 0.90
N ALA A 114 -7.71 14.58 1.38
CA ALA A 114 -7.70 14.17 2.78
C ALA A 114 -6.88 15.09 3.70
N ARG A 115 -5.93 15.88 3.16
CA ARG A 115 -5.30 16.96 3.91
C ARG A 115 -6.25 18.15 3.90
N PRO A 116 -6.98 18.44 5.00
CA PRO A 116 -7.73 19.68 5.06
C PRO A 116 -6.73 20.83 4.87
N ALA A 117 -7.06 21.75 3.98
CA ALA A 117 -6.38 23.03 3.92
C ALA A 117 -6.53 23.69 5.29
N THR A 118 -5.51 23.57 6.14
CA THR A 118 -5.36 24.42 7.31
C THR A 118 -5.06 25.81 6.77
N HIS A 119 -6.12 26.60 6.54
CA HIS A 119 -6.05 28.03 6.32
C HIS A 119 -6.49 28.71 7.61
#